data_AF-A0A971CN61-F1
#
_entry.id   AF-A0A971CN61-F1
#
_cell.length_a   1.000
_cell.length_b   1.000
_cell.length_c   1.000
_cell.angle_alpha   90.00
_cell.angle_beta   90.00
_cell.angle_gamma   90.00
#
_symmetry.space_group_name_H-M   'P 1'
#
loop_
_entity.id
_entity.type
_entity.pdbx_description
1 polymer ?
#
loop_
_entity_poly.entity_id
_entity_poly.type
_entity_poly.pdbx_seq_one_letter_code
_entity_poly.pdbx_strand_id
1 'polypeptide(L)'
;MKNLSVSNDGGKTWKAIEGKAGGLGCILAFADAKTGWFGFGDKFQMTTDGGASWSELTLPNGVSKVAAVSLRTQKDGYLIDDKGVLHVTQDGGKTWSPRSLGLKDSGIMGFVTQGFVNEIPQAAVRFLDANNGLVVLGLSGKTTMTALRTTDGGKTWKEEILPARLGAPYISRDCKFIAVNKWNDGVILLKHK
;
A
#
# COMPACT_ATOMS: atom_id res chain seq x y z
N MET A 1 1.50 20.54 -6.76
CA MET A 1 2.77 20.75 -6.04
C MET A 1 3.74 19.65 -6.44
N LYS A 2 5.05 19.95 -6.55
CA LYS A 2 6.10 18.95 -6.78
C LYS A 2 6.42 18.32 -5.41
N ASN A 3 6.04 17.07 -5.19
CA ASN A 3 6.07 16.48 -3.82
C ASN A 3 7.01 15.28 -3.69
N LEU A 4 7.84 14.99 -4.69
CA LEU A 4 8.78 13.87 -4.65
C LEU A 4 10.22 14.37 -4.80
N SER A 5 11.07 13.92 -3.89
CA SER A 5 12.51 14.16 -3.91
C SER A 5 13.25 12.83 -3.78
N VAL A 6 14.43 12.76 -4.41
CA VAL A 6 15.32 11.60 -4.35
C VAL A 6 16.62 11.98 -3.66
N SER A 7 17.20 11.01 -2.94
CA SER A 7 18.53 11.10 -2.35
C SER A 7 19.35 9.87 -2.75
N ASN A 8 20.61 10.11 -3.11
CA ASN A 8 21.58 9.06 -3.45
C ASN A 8 22.72 8.96 -2.44
N ASP A 9 22.63 9.68 -1.31
CA ASP A 9 23.68 9.79 -0.30
C ASP A 9 23.20 9.43 1.11
N GLY A 10 22.14 8.62 1.19
CA GLY A 10 21.56 8.19 2.46
C GLY A 10 20.73 9.26 3.15
N GLY A 11 20.16 10.20 2.40
CA GLY A 11 19.30 11.27 2.92
C GLY A 11 20.04 12.51 3.40
N LYS A 12 21.35 12.64 3.13
CA LYS A 12 22.13 13.84 3.48
C LYS A 12 21.76 15.02 2.58
N THR A 13 21.52 14.75 1.29
CA THR A 13 21.01 15.74 0.34
C THR A 13 19.82 15.17 -0.43
N TRP A 14 18.95 16.09 -0.87
CA TRP A 14 17.70 15.78 -1.56
C TRP A 14 17.57 16.62 -2.82
N LYS A 15 17.23 15.98 -3.93
CA LYS A 15 16.92 16.64 -5.20
C LYS A 15 15.45 16.45 -5.53
N ALA A 16 14.72 17.53 -5.73
CA ALA A 16 13.34 17.48 -6.22
C ALA A 16 13.30 16.87 -7.62
N ILE A 17 12.39 15.92 -7.84
CA ILE A 17 12.14 15.35 -9.17
C ILE A 17 11.24 16.30 -9.93
N GLU A 18 11.63 16.64 -11.17
CA GLU A 18 10.84 17.52 -12.03
C GLU A 18 9.63 16.78 -12.63
N GLY A 19 8.48 17.45 -12.67
CA GLY A 19 7.22 16.89 -13.18
C GLY A 19 6.08 16.93 -12.15
N LYS A 20 4.92 16.39 -12.54
CA LYS A 20 3.73 16.21 -11.67
C LYS A 20 3.73 14.83 -11.01
N ALA A 21 4.86 14.41 -10.44
CA ALA A 21 4.91 13.22 -9.59
C ALA A 21 4.69 13.65 -8.14
N GLY A 22 3.84 12.91 -7.41
CA GLY A 22 3.47 13.25 -6.04
C GLY A 22 2.08 13.88 -5.89
N GLY A 23 1.50 13.70 -4.71
CA GLY A 23 0.20 14.23 -4.31
C GLY A 23 -0.03 13.99 -2.81
N LEU A 24 -1.06 14.59 -2.23
CA LEU A 24 -1.48 14.24 -0.86
C LEU A 24 -1.96 12.79 -0.83
N GLY A 25 -1.63 12.05 0.22
CA GLY A 25 -1.99 10.64 0.36
C GLY A 25 -1.22 9.70 -0.56
N CYS A 26 -0.03 10.08 -1.01
CA CYS A 26 0.79 9.22 -1.86
C CYS A 26 1.23 7.93 -1.17
N ILE A 27 1.28 6.85 -1.94
CA ILE A 27 1.75 5.54 -1.50
C ILE A 27 2.87 5.11 -2.44
N LEU A 28 3.96 4.61 -1.85
CA LEU A 28 5.20 4.30 -2.55
C LEU A 28 5.71 2.92 -2.12
N ALA A 29 6.15 2.12 -3.08
CA ALA A 29 6.81 0.84 -2.83
C ALA A 29 7.95 0.62 -3.82
N PHE A 30 9.05 0.03 -3.36
CA PHE A 30 10.19 -0.34 -4.21
C PHE A 30 10.49 -1.83 -4.07
N ALA A 31 10.68 -2.51 -5.20
CA ALA A 31 11.15 -3.89 -5.25
C ALA A 31 12.65 -3.96 -4.94
N ASP A 32 13.41 -3.02 -5.51
CA ASP A 32 14.85 -2.90 -5.41
C ASP A 32 15.25 -1.42 -5.51
N ALA A 33 16.54 -1.12 -5.72
CA ALA A 33 17.03 0.25 -5.81
C ALA A 33 16.58 1.01 -7.07
N LYS A 34 16.01 0.33 -8.07
CA LYS A 34 15.67 0.87 -9.38
C LYS A 34 14.18 0.83 -9.68
N THR A 35 13.51 -0.26 -9.34
CA THR A 35 12.11 -0.50 -9.67
C THR A 35 11.20 -0.17 -8.51
N GLY A 36 10.29 0.77 -8.74
CA GLY A 36 9.31 1.19 -7.74
C GLY A 36 8.00 1.63 -8.35
N TRP A 37 6.96 1.62 -7.53
CA TRP A 37 5.61 2.04 -7.85
C TRP A 37 5.16 3.13 -6.92
N PHE A 38 4.33 3.99 -7.48
CA PHE A 38 3.79 5.17 -6.83
C PHE A 38 2.32 5.30 -7.21
N GLY A 39 1.46 5.55 -6.21
CA GLY A 39 0.03 5.74 -6.41
C GLY A 39 -0.51 6.91 -5.59
N PHE A 40 -1.44 7.66 -6.17
CA PHE A 40 -2.20 8.71 -5.48
C PHE A 40 -3.51 8.98 -6.25
N GLY A 41 -4.64 8.98 -5.55
CA GLY A 41 -5.94 9.13 -6.22
C GLY A 41 -6.11 8.09 -7.34
N ASP A 42 -6.42 8.56 -8.55
CA ASP A 42 -6.59 7.77 -9.78
C ASP A 42 -5.29 7.61 -10.59
N LYS A 43 -4.15 8.09 -10.08
CA LYS A 43 -2.85 8.01 -10.72
C LYS A 43 -2.03 6.86 -10.15
N PHE A 44 -1.41 6.12 -11.05
CA PHE A 44 -0.50 5.03 -10.74
C PHE A 44 0.68 5.08 -11.71
N GLN A 45 1.90 5.03 -11.17
CA GLN A 45 3.12 5.24 -11.94
C GLN A 45 4.21 4.27 -11.48
N MET A 46 5.17 4.03 -12.37
CA MET A 46 6.33 3.19 -12.14
C MET A 46 7.62 3.94 -12.50
N THR A 47 8.67 3.62 -11.77
CA THR A 47 10.06 3.94 -12.11
C THR A 47 10.86 2.65 -12.33
N THR A 48 11.87 2.72 -13.19
CA THR A 48 12.88 1.67 -13.37
C THR A 48 14.31 2.22 -13.26
N ASP A 49 14.45 3.48 -12.84
CA ASP A 49 15.70 4.22 -12.72
C ASP A 49 15.91 4.83 -11.32
N GLY A 50 15.28 4.23 -10.30
CA GLY A 50 15.44 4.63 -8.90
C GLY A 50 14.66 5.89 -8.53
N GLY A 51 13.61 6.20 -9.29
CA GLY A 51 12.77 7.37 -9.09
C GLY A 51 13.26 8.63 -9.79
N ALA A 52 14.30 8.54 -10.64
CA ALA A 52 14.76 9.68 -11.44
C ALA A 52 13.70 10.10 -12.47
N SER A 53 12.96 9.14 -13.02
CA SER A 53 11.78 9.35 -13.87
C SER A 53 10.64 8.37 -13.54
N TRP A 54 9.42 8.78 -13.90
CA TRP A 54 8.18 8.03 -13.63
C TRP A 54 7.31 7.98 -14.88
N SER A 55 6.85 6.78 -15.24
CA SER A 55 5.90 6.53 -16.33
C SER A 55 4.55 6.07 -15.77
N GLU A 56 3.44 6.48 -16.39
CA GLU A 56 2.11 6.00 -15.99
C GLU A 56 1.97 4.48 -16.19
N LEU A 57 1.33 3.82 -15.23
CA LEU A 57 0.84 2.45 -15.34
C LEU A 57 -0.69 2.48 -15.35
N THR A 58 -1.30 1.62 -16.18
CA THR A 58 -2.75 1.45 -16.19
C THR A 58 -3.19 0.78 -14.90
N LEU A 59 -4.19 1.38 -14.23
CA LEU A 59 -4.85 0.76 -13.09
C LEU A 59 -5.59 -0.52 -13.51
N PRO A 60 -5.74 -1.52 -12.62
CA PRO A 60 -6.59 -2.68 -12.89
C PRO A 60 -8.03 -2.26 -13.25
N ASN A 61 -8.70 -3.04 -14.08
CA ASN A 61 -10.09 -2.76 -14.49
C ASN A 61 -11.00 -2.61 -13.26
N GLY A 62 -11.76 -1.51 -13.21
CA GLY A 62 -12.72 -1.22 -12.12
C GLY A 62 -12.12 -0.59 -10.86
N VAL A 63 -10.80 -0.33 -10.85
CA VAL A 63 -10.10 0.40 -9.78
C VAL A 63 -10.13 1.89 -10.08
N SER A 64 -10.68 2.67 -9.14
CA SER A 64 -10.70 4.13 -9.20
C SER A 64 -9.64 4.79 -8.34
N LYS A 65 -9.22 4.13 -7.26
CA LYS A 65 -8.27 4.69 -6.29
C LYS A 65 -7.35 3.60 -5.72
N VAL A 66 -6.13 4.00 -5.42
CA VAL A 66 -5.12 3.13 -4.79
C VAL A 66 -5.10 3.37 -3.28
N ALA A 67 -5.36 2.33 -2.50
CA ALA A 67 -5.34 2.36 -1.03
C ALA A 67 -4.04 1.82 -0.43
N ALA A 68 -3.36 0.88 -1.11
CA ALA A 68 -2.02 0.42 -0.75
C ALA A 68 -1.31 -0.21 -1.95
N VAL A 69 0.02 -0.18 -1.97
CA VAL A 69 0.84 -0.91 -2.95
C VAL A 69 2.03 -1.59 -2.27
N SER A 70 2.46 -2.71 -2.84
CA SER A 70 3.73 -3.35 -2.48
C SER A 70 4.31 -4.10 -3.67
N LEU A 71 5.63 -4.10 -3.76
CA LEU A 71 6.41 -4.94 -4.67
C LEU A 71 7.22 -5.95 -3.85
N ARG A 72 7.19 -7.22 -4.26
CA ARG A 72 8.09 -8.27 -3.73
C ARG A 72 9.28 -8.47 -4.65
N THR A 73 9.05 -8.42 -5.96
CA THR A 73 10.07 -8.46 -7.01
C THR A 73 9.72 -7.43 -8.08
N GLN A 74 10.54 -7.28 -9.12
CA GLN A 74 10.22 -6.43 -10.28
C GLN A 74 8.96 -6.89 -11.04
N LYS A 75 8.54 -8.15 -10.85
CA LYS A 75 7.38 -8.75 -11.53
C LYS A 75 6.20 -8.97 -10.59
N ASP A 76 6.47 -9.32 -9.35
CA ASP A 76 5.45 -9.67 -8.35
C ASP A 76 5.05 -8.43 -7.54
N GLY A 77 3.82 -7.99 -7.75
CA GLY A 77 3.28 -6.78 -7.13
C GLY A 77 1.83 -6.93 -6.68
N TYR A 78 1.46 -6.07 -5.74
CA TYR A 78 0.20 -6.11 -5.02
C TYR A 78 -0.36 -4.69 -4.89
N LEU A 79 -1.65 -4.55 -5.14
CA LEU A 79 -2.40 -3.30 -5.00
C LEU A 79 -3.68 -3.57 -4.22
N ILE A 80 -4.00 -2.74 -3.24
CA ILE A 80 -5.32 -2.70 -2.60
C ILE A 80 -6.06 -1.48 -3.15
N ASP A 81 -7.28 -1.65 -3.64
CA ASP A 81 -8.12 -0.54 -4.06
C ASP A 81 -8.96 0.02 -2.90
N ASP A 82 -9.68 1.12 -3.16
CA ASP A 82 -10.55 1.78 -2.19
C ASP A 82 -11.71 0.92 -1.68
N LYS A 83 -12.04 -0.15 -2.38
CA LYS A 83 -13.10 -1.11 -2.02
C LYS A 83 -12.57 -2.28 -1.20
N GLY A 84 -11.27 -2.33 -0.93
CA GLY A 84 -10.65 -3.44 -0.20
C GLY A 84 -10.52 -4.71 -1.02
N VAL A 85 -10.34 -4.60 -2.34
CA VAL A 85 -9.99 -5.74 -3.21
C VAL A 85 -8.47 -5.78 -3.37
N LEU A 86 -7.89 -6.96 -3.23
CA LEU A 86 -6.48 -7.20 -3.58
C LEU A 86 -6.36 -7.47 -5.07
N HIS A 87 -5.50 -6.73 -5.76
CA HIS A 87 -5.10 -7.00 -7.13
C HIS A 87 -3.66 -7.51 -7.12
N VAL A 88 -3.43 -8.68 -7.72
CA VAL A 88 -2.12 -9.33 -7.80
C VAL A 88 -1.62 -9.32 -9.24
N THR A 89 -0.35 -8.97 -9.44
CA THR A 89 0.33 -9.10 -10.73
C THR A 89 1.60 -9.94 -10.58
N GLN A 90 1.97 -10.61 -11.67
CA GLN A 90 3.19 -11.41 -11.80
C GLN A 90 4.01 -11.00 -13.04
N ASP A 91 3.66 -9.88 -13.68
CA ASP A 91 4.28 -9.38 -14.91
C ASP A 91 4.67 -7.90 -14.83
N GLY A 92 4.81 -7.37 -13.60
CA GLY A 92 5.21 -5.99 -13.36
C GLY A 92 4.08 -4.97 -13.54
N GLY A 93 2.83 -5.41 -13.37
CA GLY A 93 1.66 -4.53 -13.42
C GLY A 93 1.05 -4.39 -14.81
N LYS A 94 1.39 -5.28 -15.75
CA LYS A 94 0.78 -5.32 -17.09
C LYS A 94 -0.58 -6.00 -17.05
N THR A 95 -0.71 -7.07 -16.26
CA THR A 95 -1.97 -7.76 -16.00
C THR A 95 -2.20 -7.96 -14.51
N TRP A 96 -3.48 -8.00 -14.12
CA TRP A 96 -3.90 -8.04 -12.72
C TRP A 96 -4.99 -9.09 -12.51
N SER A 97 -4.86 -9.83 -11.41
CA SER A 97 -5.83 -10.81 -10.94
C SER A 97 -6.48 -10.32 -9.64
N PRO A 98 -7.75 -9.90 -9.65
CA PRO A 98 -8.45 -9.47 -8.43
C PRO A 98 -8.72 -10.66 -7.51
N ARG A 99 -8.63 -10.42 -6.20
CA ARG A 99 -8.86 -11.37 -5.11
C ARG A 99 -9.63 -10.66 -3.99
N SER A 100 -10.76 -11.23 -3.60
CA SER A 100 -11.54 -10.69 -2.49
C SER A 100 -10.81 -10.88 -1.17
N LEU A 101 -10.85 -9.86 -0.31
CA LEU A 101 -10.38 -9.94 1.07
C LEU A 101 -11.43 -10.56 2.02
N GLY A 102 -12.65 -10.83 1.53
CA GLY A 102 -13.74 -11.39 2.34
C GLY A 102 -14.37 -10.39 3.31
N LEU A 103 -14.15 -9.08 3.12
CA LEU A 103 -14.74 -8.02 3.94
C LEU A 103 -16.26 -7.97 3.73
N LYS A 104 -17.03 -8.10 4.81
CA LYS A 104 -18.49 -7.94 4.78
C LYS A 104 -18.84 -6.49 5.10
N ASP A 105 -19.42 -5.79 4.12
CA ASP A 105 -20.00 -4.44 4.24
C ASP A 105 -19.08 -3.36 4.86
N SER A 106 -17.76 -3.58 4.83
CA SER A 106 -16.76 -2.71 5.45
C SER A 106 -15.82 -2.15 4.39
N GLY A 107 -15.99 -0.88 4.03
CA GLY A 107 -15.04 -0.16 3.19
C GLY A 107 -13.80 0.27 3.97
N ILE A 108 -12.72 0.58 3.26
CA ILE A 108 -11.53 1.19 3.88
C ILE A 108 -11.89 2.61 4.35
N MET A 109 -11.54 2.93 5.60
CA MET A 109 -11.83 4.24 6.18
C MET A 109 -11.17 5.36 5.35
N GLY A 110 -11.91 6.44 5.13
CA GLY A 110 -11.46 7.59 4.35
C GLY A 110 -11.63 7.46 2.84
N PHE A 111 -12.22 6.37 2.35
CA PHE A 111 -12.68 6.25 0.96
C PHE A 111 -14.21 6.26 0.82
N VAL A 112 -14.94 6.09 1.94
CA VAL A 112 -16.41 5.96 1.98
C VAL A 112 -17.17 7.29 1.97
N THR A 113 -16.53 8.41 2.30
CA THR A 113 -17.13 9.75 2.23
C THR A 113 -16.60 10.48 1.00
N GLN A 114 -17.49 10.91 0.11
CA GLN A 114 -17.09 11.66 -1.09
C GLN A 114 -16.33 12.93 -0.66
N GLY A 115 -15.15 13.15 -1.25
CA GLY A 115 -14.41 14.40 -1.12
C GLY A 115 -13.17 14.38 -0.23
N PHE A 116 -12.95 13.35 0.58
CA PHE A 116 -11.72 13.22 1.37
C PHE A 116 -10.80 12.16 0.74
N VAL A 117 -9.63 12.56 0.26
CA VAL A 117 -8.47 11.67 0.17
C VAL A 117 -7.92 11.59 1.58
N ASN A 118 -7.90 10.40 2.16
CA ASN A 118 -7.38 10.22 3.51
C ASN A 118 -5.93 10.71 3.58
N GLU A 119 -5.65 11.68 4.44
CA GLU A 119 -4.28 12.17 4.69
C GLU A 119 -3.41 11.09 5.38
N ILE A 120 -4.06 10.06 5.95
CA ILE A 120 -3.42 8.95 6.64
C ILE A 120 -3.78 7.65 5.92
N PRO A 121 -2.84 6.99 5.21
CA PRO A 121 -3.09 5.69 4.60
C PRO A 121 -3.70 4.72 5.62
N GLN A 122 -4.84 4.12 5.31
CA GLN A 122 -5.51 3.14 6.19
C GLN A 122 -5.29 1.70 5.72
N ALA A 123 -4.36 1.48 4.80
CA ALA A 123 -4.07 0.16 4.27
C ALA A 123 -2.58 -0.04 4.09
N ALA A 124 -2.12 -1.24 4.42
CA ALA A 124 -0.81 -1.74 4.06
C ALA A 124 -0.97 -3.18 3.57
N VAL A 125 -0.19 -3.55 2.56
CA VAL A 125 -0.12 -4.92 2.04
C VAL A 125 1.35 -5.32 1.93
N ARG A 126 1.65 -6.57 2.25
CA ARG A 126 2.96 -7.17 1.94
C ARG A 126 2.86 -8.68 1.84
N PHE A 127 3.62 -9.24 0.90
CA PHE A 127 3.80 -10.67 0.75
C PHE A 127 5.26 -11.03 0.97
N LEU A 128 5.51 -12.04 1.80
CA LEU A 128 6.84 -12.60 2.05
C LEU A 128 7.29 -13.46 0.86
N ASP A 129 6.35 -14.22 0.30
CA ASP A 129 6.51 -15.06 -0.88
C ASP A 129 5.20 -15.08 -1.69
N ALA A 130 5.09 -15.96 -2.69
CA ALA A 130 3.90 -16.05 -3.54
C ALA A 130 2.61 -16.45 -2.79
N ASN A 131 2.74 -17.10 -1.64
CA ASN A 131 1.65 -17.70 -0.87
C ASN A 131 1.37 -16.97 0.44
N ASN A 132 2.41 -16.49 1.13
CA ASN A 132 2.32 -15.91 2.46
C ASN A 132 2.24 -14.39 2.40
N GLY A 133 1.11 -13.84 2.83
CA GLY A 133 0.83 -12.41 2.77
C GLY A 133 0.05 -11.88 3.97
N LEU A 134 0.19 -10.58 4.18
CA LEU A 134 -0.46 -9.81 5.22
C LEU A 134 -1.05 -8.53 4.62
N VAL A 135 -2.30 -8.26 4.93
CA VAL A 135 -2.98 -6.98 4.69
C VAL A 135 -3.40 -6.41 6.03
N VAL A 136 -3.17 -5.13 6.27
CA VAL A 136 -3.61 -4.43 7.49
C VAL A 136 -4.48 -3.26 7.06
N LEU A 137 -5.71 -3.20 7.58
CA LEU A 137 -6.74 -2.24 7.17
C LEU A 137 -7.34 -1.51 8.37
N GLY A 138 -7.53 -0.20 8.23
CA GLY A 138 -8.50 0.56 9.01
C GLY A 138 -9.84 0.55 8.28
N LEU A 139 -10.85 -0.09 8.88
CA LEU A 139 -12.16 -0.26 8.26
C LEU A 139 -13.17 0.73 8.83
N SER A 140 -14.05 1.24 7.98
CA SER A 140 -15.17 2.09 8.38
C SER A 140 -16.04 1.39 9.43
N GLY A 141 -16.41 2.11 10.50
CA GLY A 141 -17.21 1.58 11.60
C GLY A 141 -16.42 0.78 12.65
N LYS A 142 -15.14 0.47 12.43
CA LYS A 142 -14.26 -0.13 13.44
C LYS A 142 -13.44 0.95 14.15
N THR A 143 -12.96 0.67 15.36
CA THR A 143 -12.09 1.57 16.15
C THR A 143 -10.63 1.08 16.22
N THR A 144 -10.36 -0.13 15.72
CA THR A 144 -9.05 -0.79 15.70
C THR A 144 -8.69 -1.25 14.30
N MET A 145 -7.38 -1.46 14.09
CA MET A 145 -6.87 -2.03 12.84
C MET A 145 -7.24 -3.52 12.73
N THR A 146 -7.55 -3.96 11.51
CA THR A 146 -7.82 -5.36 11.15
C THR A 146 -6.64 -5.90 10.34
N ALA A 147 -6.07 -7.02 10.76
CA ALA A 147 -5.09 -7.77 10.00
C ALA A 147 -5.75 -8.96 9.30
N LEU A 148 -5.40 -9.17 8.03
CA LEU A 148 -5.80 -10.31 7.23
C LEU A 148 -4.54 -11.05 6.80
N ARG A 149 -4.43 -12.33 7.16
CA ARG A 149 -3.30 -13.18 6.78
C ARG A 149 -3.74 -14.22 5.76
N THR A 150 -2.90 -14.44 4.75
CA THR A 150 -3.06 -15.53 3.79
C THR A 150 -1.84 -16.45 3.77
N THR A 151 -2.07 -17.71 3.39
CA THR A 151 -1.04 -18.74 3.15
C THR A 151 -1.22 -19.42 1.78
N ASP A 152 -2.12 -18.90 0.95
CA ASP A 152 -2.48 -19.44 -0.38
C ASP A 152 -2.45 -18.37 -1.50
N GLY A 153 -1.72 -17.28 -1.24
CA GLY A 153 -1.55 -16.16 -2.16
C GLY A 153 -2.65 -15.10 -2.04
N GLY A 154 -3.59 -15.24 -1.11
CA GLY A 154 -4.72 -14.33 -0.96
C GLY A 154 -5.98 -14.84 -1.64
N LYS A 155 -6.07 -16.16 -1.86
CA LYS A 155 -7.33 -16.81 -2.23
C LYS A 155 -8.24 -16.91 -1.01
N THR A 156 -7.66 -17.14 0.16
CA THR A 156 -8.34 -17.10 1.46
C THR A 156 -7.58 -16.27 2.47
N TRP A 157 -8.31 -15.74 3.46
CA TRP A 157 -7.79 -14.86 4.49
C TRP A 157 -8.29 -15.27 5.87
N LYS A 158 -7.38 -15.24 6.85
CA LYS A 158 -7.70 -15.31 8.27
C LYS A 158 -7.65 -13.90 8.85
N GLU A 159 -8.76 -13.47 9.46
CA GLU A 159 -8.86 -12.17 10.12
C GLU A 159 -8.35 -12.22 11.58
N GLU A 160 -7.68 -11.15 11.99
CA GLU A 160 -7.27 -10.88 13.36
C GLU A 160 -7.45 -9.40 13.66
N ILE A 161 -8.02 -9.07 14.81
CA ILE A 161 -8.13 -7.68 15.28
C ILE A 161 -6.83 -7.33 16.00
N LEU A 162 -6.17 -6.26 15.55
CA LEU A 162 -4.94 -5.81 16.19
C LEU A 162 -5.27 -4.99 17.45
N PRO A 163 -4.45 -5.10 18.51
CA PRO A 163 -4.55 -4.25 19.70
C PRO A 163 -3.98 -2.83 19.44
N ALA A 164 -4.33 -2.25 18.29
CA ALA A 164 -3.94 -0.92 17.86
C ALA A 164 -5.18 -0.19 17.34
N ARG A 165 -5.37 1.05 17.81
CA ARG A 165 -6.39 1.96 17.27
C ARG A 165 -6.10 2.29 15.80
N LEU A 166 -7.09 2.84 15.10
CA LEU A 166 -6.92 3.30 13.74
C LEU A 166 -5.74 4.27 13.60
N GLY A 167 -4.97 4.11 12.52
CA GLY A 167 -3.76 4.87 12.24
C GLY A 167 -3.15 4.45 10.89
N ALA A 168 -1.94 4.91 10.61
CA ALA A 168 -1.18 4.57 9.42
C ALA A 168 -0.43 3.25 9.63
N PRO A 169 -0.85 2.13 9.01
CA PRO A 169 -0.13 0.88 9.14
C PRO A 169 1.11 0.86 8.26
N TYR A 170 2.15 0.21 8.75
CA TYR A 170 3.31 -0.22 7.98
C TYR A 170 3.60 -1.68 8.33
N ILE A 171 3.90 -2.48 7.31
CA ILE A 171 4.36 -3.86 7.46
C ILE A 171 5.85 -3.90 7.12
N SER A 172 6.67 -4.44 8.01
CA SER A 172 8.11 -4.68 7.81
C SER A 172 8.41 -5.62 6.64
N ARG A 173 9.62 -5.54 6.05
CA ARG A 173 9.96 -6.31 4.83
C ARG A 173 9.92 -7.82 5.02
N ASP A 174 10.21 -8.29 6.22
CA ASP A 174 10.15 -9.70 6.60
C ASP A 174 8.78 -10.12 7.16
N CYS A 175 7.79 -9.23 7.12
CA CYS A 175 6.44 -9.44 7.67
C CYS A 175 6.40 -9.81 9.17
N LYS A 176 7.46 -9.54 9.95
CA LYS A 176 7.51 -9.88 11.38
C LYS A 176 6.96 -8.78 12.29
N PHE A 177 6.92 -7.57 11.78
CA PHE A 177 6.47 -6.39 12.52
C PHE A 177 5.41 -5.62 11.75
N ILE A 178 4.41 -5.15 12.49
CA ILE A 178 3.42 -4.17 12.07
C ILE A 178 3.64 -2.95 12.94
N ALA A 179 3.84 -1.78 12.33
CA ALA A 179 3.78 -0.50 13.03
C ALA A 179 2.47 0.17 12.68
N VAL A 180 1.80 0.77 13.67
CA VAL A 180 0.62 1.62 13.46
C VAL A 180 0.94 2.98 14.06
N ASN A 181 1.09 3.98 13.19
CA ASN A 181 1.32 5.37 13.60
C ASN A 181 -0.02 6.09 13.73
N LYS A 182 -0.28 6.69 14.89
CA LYS A 182 -1.43 7.56 15.08
C LYS A 182 -0.97 8.98 15.37
N TRP A 183 -1.56 9.93 14.65
CA TRP A 183 -1.32 11.35 14.86
C TRP A 183 -1.55 11.71 16.34
N ASN A 184 -0.57 12.38 16.96
CA ASN A 184 -0.51 12.74 18.39
C ASN A 184 -0.40 11.61 19.43
N ASP A 185 -0.62 10.34 19.06
CA ASP A 185 -0.61 9.21 20.00
C ASP A 185 0.64 8.31 19.87
N GLY A 186 1.51 8.60 18.90
CA GLY A 186 2.76 7.88 18.67
C GLY A 186 2.62 6.62 17.83
N VAL A 187 3.58 5.71 17.96
CA VAL A 187 3.67 4.47 17.17
C VAL A 187 3.49 3.26 18.07
N ILE A 188 2.55 2.39 17.71
CA ILE A 188 2.43 1.05 18.30
C ILE A 188 3.19 0.07 17.39
N LEU A 189 4.15 -0.66 17.97
CA LEU A 189 4.88 -1.72 17.29
C LEU A 189 4.36 -3.09 17.76
N LEU A 190 3.83 -3.87 16.83
CA LEU A 190 3.33 -5.21 17.06
C LEU A 190 4.27 -6.22 16.41
N LYS A 191 4.67 -7.25 17.17
CA LYS A 191 5.43 -8.38 16.65
C LYS A 191 4.46 -9.50 16.28
N HIS A 192 4.44 -9.85 15.00
CA HIS A 192 3.73 -11.01 14.49
C HIS A 192 4.53 -12.28 14.84
N LYS A 193 3.84 -13.29 15.37
CA LYS A 193 4.43 -14.58 15.78
C LYS A 193 4.44 -15.56 14.61
#